data_AF-A0A7S0W8F5-F1
#
_entry.id   AF-A0A7S0W8F5-F1
#
_cell.length_a   1.000
_cell.length_b   1.000
_cell.length_c   1.000
_cell.angle_alpha   90.00
_cell.angle_beta   90.00
_cell.angle_gamma   90.00
#
_symmetry.space_group_name_H-M   'P 1'
#
loop_
_entity.id
_entity.type
_entity.pdbx_description
1 polymer ?
#
loop_
_entity_poly.entity_id
_entity_poly.type
_entity_poly.pdbx_seq_one_letter_code
_entity_poly.pdbx_strand_id
1 'polypeptide(L)'
;FFYPIIEMFRKIIFILNLLPEDLWGLEGGRFNIKILFICSLMNFCILNLYPTIQISIISLKNGFLEQISHFSGNIYHHNQGLFRLQKNKFHGNSILLDAFFLAKKIFGKEEVNQKKEIIFFSAENPNFSFHFIGGFFIKNEIKFSAILLSQKIFIIETLTKLTKGF
;
A
#
# COMPACT_ATOMS: atom_id res chain seq x y z
N PHE A 1 20.36 -17.17 28.72
CA PHE A 1 20.68 -16.99 27.29
C PHE A 1 19.83 -15.84 26.74
N PHE A 2 20.37 -14.62 26.71
CA PHE A 2 19.74 -13.49 26.02
C PHE A 2 20.23 -13.49 24.58
N TYR A 3 19.43 -14.02 23.66
CA TYR A 3 19.59 -13.66 22.25
C TYR A 3 19.26 -12.17 22.15
N PRO A 4 20.09 -11.32 21.52
CA PRO A 4 19.60 -10.03 21.10
C PRO A 4 18.65 -10.33 19.94
N ILE A 5 17.36 -10.41 20.23
CA ILE A 5 16.37 -10.19 19.18
C ILE A 5 16.55 -8.71 18.83
N ILE A 6 17.44 -8.43 17.89
CA ILE A 6 17.40 -7.20 17.12
C ILE A 6 16.09 -7.33 16.34
N GLU A 7 14.98 -6.95 16.99
CA GLU A 7 13.69 -6.89 16.34
C GLU A 7 13.83 -5.78 15.30
N MET A 8 14.06 -6.19 14.05
CA MET A 8 14.17 -5.24 12.95
C MET A 8 12.84 -4.51 12.83
N PHE A 9 12.85 -3.22 13.15
CA PHE A 9 11.73 -2.32 12.91
C PHE A 9 11.31 -2.41 11.44
N ARG A 10 10.02 -2.69 11.22
CA ARG A 10 9.44 -2.80 9.88
C ARG A 10 8.45 -1.66 9.68
N LYS A 11 8.63 -0.94 8.59
CA LYS A 11 7.71 0.09 8.11
C LYS A 11 7.00 -0.43 6.88
N ILE A 12 5.67 -0.45 6.94
CA ILE A 12 4.82 -0.94 5.86
C ILE A 12 3.95 0.20 5.36
N ILE A 13 3.94 0.42 4.06
CA ILE A 13 3.03 1.37 3.41
C ILE A 13 1.98 0.58 2.64
N PHE A 14 0.71 0.78 2.98
CA PHE A 14 -0.41 0.30 2.18
C PHE A 14 -0.75 1.35 1.14
N ILE A 15 -0.78 0.94 -0.13
CA ILE A 15 -1.21 1.79 -1.24
C ILE A 15 -2.52 1.24 -1.77
N LEU A 16 -3.60 2.01 -1.60
CA LEU A 16 -4.95 1.66 -2.01
C LEU A 16 -5.25 2.31 -3.35
N ASN A 17 -5.32 1.51 -4.41
CA ASN A 17 -5.79 1.96 -5.72
C ASN A 17 -7.30 1.76 -5.83
N LEU A 18 -8.05 2.82 -5.54
CA LEU A 18 -9.51 2.79 -5.52
C LEU A 18 -10.06 3.16 -6.90
N LEU A 19 -11.05 2.38 -7.35
CA LEU A 19 -11.68 2.55 -8.65
C LEU A 19 -12.56 3.80 -8.70
N PRO A 20 -12.49 4.58 -9.79
CA PRO A 20 -13.42 5.67 -10.07
C PRO A 20 -14.87 5.17 -10.24
N GLU A 21 -15.81 5.64 -9.43
CA GLU A 21 -17.24 5.29 -9.51
C GLU A 21 -17.91 5.84 -10.77
N ASP A 22 -17.43 6.94 -11.33
CA ASP A 22 -17.89 7.48 -12.62
C ASP A 22 -17.58 6.55 -13.80
N LEU A 23 -16.47 5.81 -13.75
CA LEU A 23 -16.08 4.87 -14.80
C LEU A 23 -16.62 3.45 -14.55
N TRP A 24 -16.71 3.03 -13.29
CA TRP A 24 -17.00 1.64 -12.90
C TRP A 24 -18.37 1.45 -12.23
N GLY A 25 -19.12 2.53 -11.98
CA GLY A 25 -20.45 2.48 -11.38
C GLY A 25 -20.51 1.70 -10.07
N LEU A 26 -21.55 0.87 -9.93
CA LEU A 26 -21.77 0.01 -8.75
C LEU A 26 -20.68 -1.04 -8.54
N GLU A 27 -20.03 -1.51 -9.60
CA GLU A 27 -18.93 -2.47 -9.48
C GLU A 27 -17.68 -1.82 -8.87
N GLY A 28 -17.39 -0.58 -9.27
CA GLY A 28 -16.32 0.23 -8.67
C GLY A 28 -16.48 0.35 -7.15
N GLY A 29 -17.68 0.73 -6.70
CA GLY A 29 -18.00 0.81 -5.27
C GLY A 29 -17.82 -0.53 -4.53
N ARG A 30 -18.23 -1.66 -5.14
CA ARG A 30 -18.06 -3.00 -4.56
C ARG A 30 -16.58 -3.38 -4.39
N PHE A 31 -15.74 -3.11 -5.39
CA PHE A 31 -14.31 -3.36 -5.30
C PHE A 31 -13.64 -2.47 -4.25
N ASN A 32 -14.00 -1.19 -4.19
CA ASN A 32 -13.45 -0.26 -3.20
C ASN A 32 -13.78 -0.72 -1.77
N ILE A 33 -15.02 -1.15 -1.51
CA ILE A 33 -15.41 -1.71 -0.21
C ILE A 33 -14.57 -2.95 0.12
N LYS A 34 -14.34 -3.86 -0.84
CA LYS A 34 -13.48 -5.04 -0.65
C LYS A 34 -12.04 -4.63 -0.33
N ILE A 35 -11.46 -3.69 -1.05
CA ILE A 35 -10.10 -3.17 -0.79
C ILE A 35 -10.01 -2.62 0.63
N LEU A 36 -10.95 -1.75 1.02
CA LEU A 36 -10.97 -1.15 2.35
C LEU A 36 -11.12 -2.20 3.46
N PHE A 37 -11.98 -3.20 3.24
CA PHE A 37 -12.17 -4.31 4.18
C PHE A 37 -10.89 -5.15 4.35
N ILE A 38 -10.27 -5.58 3.25
CA ILE A 38 -9.03 -6.38 3.30
C ILE A 38 -7.90 -5.57 3.96
N CYS A 39 -7.78 -4.28 3.60
CA CYS A 39 -6.80 -3.39 4.21
C CYS A 39 -7.00 -3.29 5.74
N SER A 40 -8.24 -3.11 6.20
CA SER A 40 -8.58 -3.05 7.63
C SER A 40 -8.23 -4.36 8.34
N LEU A 41 -8.54 -5.50 7.74
CA LEU A 41 -8.26 -6.82 8.31
C LEU A 41 -6.74 -7.07 8.40
N MET A 42 -6.00 -6.79 7.34
CA MET A 42 -4.54 -6.92 7.33
C MET A 42 -3.87 -6.00 8.35
N ASN A 43 -4.32 -4.75 8.43
CA ASN A 43 -3.84 -3.80 9.43
C ASN A 43 -3.98 -4.37 10.85
N PHE A 44 -5.16 -4.91 11.18
CA PHE A 44 -5.43 -5.56 12.46
C PHE A 44 -4.53 -6.78 12.70
N CYS A 45 -4.42 -7.69 11.72
CA CYS A 45 -3.60 -8.89 11.86
C CYS A 45 -2.12 -8.57 12.05
N ILE A 46 -1.56 -7.66 11.24
CA ILE A 46 -0.14 -7.32 11.28
C ILE A 46 0.23 -6.67 12.63
N LEU A 47 -0.53 -5.67 13.07
CA LEU A 47 -0.20 -4.94 14.30
C LEU A 47 -0.41 -5.76 15.57
N ASN A 48 -1.31 -6.74 15.55
CA ASN A 48 -1.48 -7.68 16.67
C ASN A 48 -0.39 -8.77 16.73
N LEU A 49 0.09 -9.22 15.57
CA LEU A 49 1.15 -10.23 15.51
C LEU A 49 2.54 -9.62 15.75
N TYR A 50 2.74 -8.36 15.38
CA TYR A 50 4.03 -7.70 15.41
C TYR A 50 3.90 -6.26 15.95
N PRO A 51 4.04 -6.05 17.27
CA PRO A 51 3.76 -4.77 17.92
C PRO A 51 4.75 -3.65 17.56
N THR A 52 5.93 -3.98 17.02
CA THR A 52 6.95 -3.01 16.59
C THR A 52 6.80 -2.55 15.14
N ILE A 53 5.81 -3.06 14.42
CA ILE A 53 5.52 -2.62 13.04
C ILE A 53 4.81 -1.27 13.05
N GLN A 54 5.22 -0.42 12.11
CA GLN A 54 4.51 0.82 11.83
C GLN A 54 3.89 0.75 10.43
N ILE A 55 2.61 1.13 10.34
CA ILE A 55 1.86 1.15 9.08
C ILE A 55 1.57 2.60 8.71
N SER A 56 1.69 2.92 7.43
CA SER A 56 1.14 4.14 6.82
C SER A 56 0.21 3.73 5.69
N ILE A 57 -0.83 4.50 5.43
CA ILE A 57 -1.81 4.19 4.38
C ILE A 57 -1.90 5.38 3.44
N ILE A 58 -1.82 5.09 2.14
CA ILE A 58 -1.94 6.03 1.04
C ILE A 58 -3.11 5.58 0.17
N SER A 59 -3.99 6.49 -0.21
CA SER A 59 -4.96 6.26 -1.27
C SER A 59 -4.57 6.98 -2.54
N LEU A 60 -4.73 6.27 -3.65
CA LEU A 60 -4.95 6.84 -4.96
C LEU A 60 -6.46 6.98 -5.12
N LYS A 61 -6.94 8.23 -5.06
CA LYS A 61 -8.35 8.56 -5.12
C LYS A 61 -8.53 9.79 -6.02
N ASN A 62 -9.36 9.65 -7.03
CA ASN A 62 -9.82 10.78 -7.84
C ASN A 62 -8.75 11.52 -8.66
N GLY A 63 -7.67 10.85 -9.08
CA GLY A 63 -6.48 11.55 -9.58
C GLY A 63 -5.72 12.36 -8.52
N PHE A 64 -6.12 12.25 -7.25
CA PHE A 64 -5.42 12.79 -6.11
C PHE A 64 -4.75 11.67 -5.31
N LEU A 65 -3.59 12.02 -4.79
CA LEU A 65 -2.79 11.19 -3.93
C LEU A 65 -2.89 11.73 -2.50
N GLU A 66 -3.37 10.90 -1.58
CA GLU A 66 -3.57 11.30 -0.19
C GLU A 66 -2.93 10.29 0.76
N GLN A 67 -2.14 10.77 1.73
CA GLN A 67 -1.72 9.96 2.87
C GLN A 67 -2.83 9.98 3.93
N ILE A 68 -3.60 8.89 3.97
CA ILE A 68 -4.77 8.72 4.86
C ILE A 68 -4.35 8.63 6.32
N SER A 69 -3.19 8.02 6.59
CA SER A 69 -2.65 7.87 7.94
C SER A 69 -1.13 7.78 7.91
N HIS A 70 -0.47 8.48 8.83
CA HIS A 70 0.97 8.41 9.04
C HIS A 70 1.42 7.11 9.71
N PHE A 71 2.74 6.86 9.69
CA PHE A 71 3.34 5.72 10.40
C PHE A 71 2.94 5.68 11.86
N SER A 72 2.22 4.63 12.23
CA SER A 72 1.79 4.37 13.61
C SER A 72 1.62 2.87 13.81
N GLY A 73 1.64 2.44 15.08
CA GLY A 73 1.15 1.12 15.49
C GLY A 73 -0.31 1.15 15.98
N ASN A 74 -0.99 2.29 15.85
CA ASN A 74 -2.35 2.47 16.34
C ASN A 74 -3.40 2.05 15.29
N ILE A 75 -3.96 0.86 15.46
CA ILE A 75 -5.01 0.29 14.59
C ILE A 75 -6.19 1.27 14.42
N TYR A 76 -6.62 1.95 15.49
CA TYR A 76 -7.76 2.87 15.44
C TYR A 76 -7.49 4.09 14.57
N HIS A 77 -6.27 4.64 14.61
CA HIS A 77 -5.87 5.76 13.78
C HIS A 77 -5.97 5.42 12.28
N HIS A 78 -5.50 4.23 11.89
CA HIS A 78 -5.61 3.74 10.53
C HIS A 78 -7.05 3.49 10.10
N ASN A 79 -7.85 2.83 10.95
CA ASN A 79 -9.25 2.50 10.62
C ASN A 79 -10.15 3.74 10.55
N GLN A 80 -9.88 4.78 11.35
CA GLN A 80 -10.54 6.08 11.21
C GLN A 80 -10.28 6.69 9.83
N GLY A 81 -9.06 6.61 9.33
CA GLY A 81 -8.71 7.05 7.99
C GLY A 81 -9.43 6.26 6.90
N LEU A 82 -9.46 4.93 6.99
CA LEU A 82 -10.18 4.06 6.04
C LEU A 82 -11.69 4.36 6.02
N PHE A 83 -12.30 4.59 7.18
CA PHE A 83 -13.73 4.91 7.28
C PHE A 83 -14.08 6.25 6.60
N ARG A 84 -13.16 7.23 6.62
CA ARG A 84 -13.36 8.51 5.90
C ARG A 84 -13.37 8.33 4.39
N LEU A 85 -12.62 7.36 3.86
CA LEU A 85 -12.60 7.08 2.42
C LEU A 85 -13.93 6.50 1.93
N GLN A 86 -14.57 5.64 2.72
CA GLN A 86 -15.83 4.99 2.35
C GLN A 86 -16.97 6.00 2.10
N LYS A 87 -16.94 7.16 2.75
CA LYS A 87 -18.02 8.16 2.66
C LYS A 87 -17.98 9.01 1.39
N ASN A 88 -16.94 8.87 0.57
CA ASN A 88 -16.70 9.75 -0.56
C ASN A 88 -16.89 9.02 -1.89
N LYS A 89 -17.55 9.68 -2.85
CA LYS A 89 -17.61 9.20 -4.24
C LYS A 89 -16.26 9.31 -4.94
N PHE A 90 -16.00 8.40 -5.88
CA PHE A 90 -14.70 8.23 -6.54
C PHE A 90 -14.75 8.72 -8.01
N HIS A 91 -13.81 9.57 -8.45
CA HIS A 91 -13.81 10.26 -9.77
C HIS A 91 -12.42 10.57 -10.33
N GLY A 92 -11.97 10.00 -11.46
CA GLY A 92 -10.69 10.34 -12.12
C GLY A 92 -9.63 9.23 -12.15
N ASN A 93 -8.48 9.49 -12.81
CA ASN A 93 -7.47 8.46 -13.15
C ASN A 93 -6.40 8.26 -12.07
N SER A 94 -5.98 7.02 -11.81
CA SER A 94 -4.90 6.70 -10.86
C SER A 94 -3.51 7.00 -11.45
N ILE A 95 -2.68 7.77 -10.73
CA ILE A 95 -1.26 7.97 -11.07
C ILE A 95 -0.41 7.19 -10.07
N LEU A 96 -0.18 5.92 -10.37
CA LEU A 96 0.56 5.01 -9.49
C LEU A 96 2.01 5.48 -9.22
N LEU A 97 2.63 6.15 -10.19
CA LEU A 97 3.98 6.68 -10.09
C LEU A 97 4.12 7.68 -8.93
N ASP A 98 3.13 8.58 -8.77
CA ASP A 98 3.13 9.58 -7.71
C ASP A 98 2.98 8.92 -6.33
N ALA A 99 2.19 7.84 -6.24
CA ALA A 99 2.09 7.04 -5.02
C ALA A 99 3.43 6.45 -4.58
N PHE A 100 4.23 5.94 -5.53
CA PHE A 100 5.57 5.43 -5.20
C PHE A 100 6.55 6.54 -4.79
N PHE A 101 6.46 7.71 -5.41
CA PHE A 101 7.26 8.87 -4.99
C PHE A 101 6.89 9.36 -3.59
N LEU A 102 5.59 9.44 -3.29
CA LEU A 102 5.15 9.79 -1.95
C LEU A 102 5.56 8.72 -0.94
N ALA A 103 5.45 7.42 -1.28
CA ALA A 103 5.91 6.33 -0.43
C ALA A 103 7.41 6.46 -0.10
N LYS A 104 8.24 6.79 -1.11
CA LYS A 104 9.66 7.10 -0.91
C LYS A 104 9.86 8.25 0.08
N LYS A 105 9.11 9.33 -0.08
CA LYS A 105 9.19 10.51 0.81
C LYS A 105 8.77 10.15 2.24
N ILE A 106 7.72 9.35 2.40
CA ILE A 106 7.21 8.89 3.70
C ILE A 106 8.20 7.97 4.40
N PHE A 107 8.88 7.07 3.68
CA PHE A 107 9.96 6.27 4.26
C PHE A 107 11.13 7.11 4.79
N GLY A 108 11.34 8.31 4.25
CA GLY A 108 12.37 9.24 4.71
C GLY A 108 13.79 8.81 4.30
N LYS A 109 14.81 9.45 4.90
CA LYS A 109 16.22 9.06 4.73
C LYS A 109 16.45 7.70 5.39
N GLU A 110 17.30 6.88 4.76
CA GLU A 110 17.63 5.53 5.20
C GLU A 110 18.18 5.53 6.63
N GLU A 111 17.38 5.02 7.57
CA GLU A 111 17.87 4.60 8.87
C GLU A 111 18.37 3.17 8.75
N VAL A 112 19.64 2.98 9.13
CA VAL A 112 20.31 1.68 9.13
C VAL A 112 19.52 0.77 10.08
N ASN A 113 19.00 -0.35 9.55
CA ASN A 113 18.22 -1.43 10.21
C ASN A 113 16.67 -1.40 10.09
N GLN A 114 16.07 -0.59 9.21
CA GLN A 114 14.62 -0.66 8.97
C GLN A 114 14.25 -1.47 7.71
N LYS A 115 13.39 -2.49 7.86
CA LYS A 115 12.76 -3.19 6.73
C LYS A 115 11.63 -2.33 6.17
N LYS A 116 11.69 -2.04 4.86
CA LYS A 116 10.67 -1.27 4.14
C LYS A 116 9.84 -2.19 3.28
N GLU A 117 8.52 -2.06 3.37
CA GLU A 117 7.60 -2.83 2.55
C GLU A 117 6.46 -1.96 2.03
N ILE A 118 6.06 -2.21 0.79
CA ILE A 118 4.85 -1.66 0.19
C ILE A 118 3.90 -2.83 -0.08
N ILE A 119 2.65 -2.69 0.35
CA ILE A 119 1.56 -3.59 -0.04
C ILE A 119 0.57 -2.80 -0.88
N PHE A 120 0.44 -3.20 -2.15
CA PHE A 120 -0.39 -2.54 -3.14
C PHE A 120 -1.73 -3.27 -3.30
N PHE A 121 -2.83 -2.55 -3.18
CA PHE A 121 -4.19 -3.09 -3.34
C PHE A 121 -4.80 -2.49 -4.59
N SER A 122 -5.25 -3.30 -5.54
CA SER A 122 -5.91 -2.81 -6.75
C SER A 122 -6.97 -3.75 -7.27
N ALA A 123 -8.00 -3.18 -7.88
CA ALA A 123 -8.98 -3.89 -8.69
C ALA A 123 -8.85 -3.59 -10.19
N GLU A 124 -7.99 -2.66 -10.59
CA GLU A 124 -7.70 -2.35 -12.00
C GLU A 124 -6.25 -2.67 -12.38
N ASN A 125 -6.01 -2.72 -13.69
CA ASN A 125 -4.66 -2.77 -14.25
C ASN A 125 -4.02 -1.38 -14.15
N PRO A 126 -3.00 -1.18 -13.30
CA PRO A 126 -2.34 0.10 -13.23
C PRO A 126 -1.47 0.29 -14.47
N ASN A 127 -1.63 1.43 -15.12
CA ASN A 127 -0.89 1.74 -16.33
C ASN A 127 0.47 2.34 -15.96
N PHE A 128 1.54 1.54 -15.95
CA PHE A 128 2.89 2.04 -15.64
C PHE A 128 4.02 1.26 -16.32
N SER A 129 5.15 1.94 -16.50
CA SER A 129 6.38 1.35 -17.04
C SER A 129 7.22 0.68 -15.96
N PHE A 130 7.52 -0.61 -16.15
CA PHE A 130 8.31 -1.41 -15.24
C PHE A 130 9.74 -0.88 -15.06
N HIS A 131 10.38 -0.40 -16.12
CA HIS A 131 11.78 0.01 -16.09
C HIS A 131 12.06 1.11 -15.06
N PHE A 132 11.12 2.03 -14.90
CA PHE A 132 11.26 3.13 -13.95
C PHE A 132 11.00 2.68 -12.51
N ILE A 133 9.98 1.84 -12.31
CA ILE A 133 9.50 1.47 -10.98
C ILE A 133 10.32 0.31 -10.39
N GLY A 134 10.71 -0.68 -11.18
CA GLY A 134 11.53 -1.80 -10.72
C GLY A 134 12.87 -1.35 -10.14
N GLY A 135 13.55 -0.41 -10.80
CA GLY A 135 14.81 0.16 -10.31
C GLY A 135 14.64 0.90 -8.97
N PHE A 136 13.50 1.57 -8.76
CA PHE A 136 13.18 2.21 -7.48
C PHE A 136 13.10 1.19 -6.34
N PHE A 137 12.35 0.11 -6.50
CA PHE A 137 12.18 -0.88 -5.44
C PHE A 137 13.49 -1.61 -5.09
N ILE A 138 14.24 -2.03 -6.11
CA ILE A 138 15.49 -2.79 -5.92
C ILE A 138 16.55 -1.91 -5.27
N LYS A 139 16.76 -0.68 -5.76
CA LYS A 139 17.81 0.22 -5.24
C LYS A 139 17.57 0.63 -3.79
N ASN A 140 16.32 0.76 -3.37
CA ASN A 140 15.97 1.20 -2.02
C ASN A 140 15.65 0.03 -1.07
N GLU A 141 15.93 -1.22 -1.50
CA GLU A 141 15.66 -2.46 -0.76
C GLU A 141 14.21 -2.56 -0.23
N ILE A 142 13.25 -2.10 -1.04
CA ILE A 142 11.82 -2.11 -0.66
C ILE A 142 11.20 -3.41 -1.14
N LYS A 143 10.67 -4.19 -0.20
CA LYS A 143 9.83 -5.36 -0.52
C LYS A 143 8.49 -4.88 -1.07
N PHE A 144 8.05 -5.39 -2.22
CA PHE A 144 6.78 -5.02 -2.84
C PHE A 144 5.86 -6.22 -2.94
N SER A 145 4.70 -6.13 -2.31
CA SER A 145 3.64 -7.16 -2.37
C SER A 145 2.37 -6.55 -2.98
N ALA A 146 1.55 -7.37 -3.62
CA ALA A 146 0.32 -6.91 -4.28
C ALA A 146 -0.87 -7.84 -4.03
N ILE A 147 -2.04 -7.22 -3.80
CA ILE A 147 -3.34 -7.88 -3.72
C ILE A 147 -4.20 -7.35 -4.86
N LEU A 148 -4.39 -8.20 -5.86
CA LEU A 148 -5.13 -7.90 -7.08
C LEU A 148 -6.49 -8.59 -7.06
N LEU A 149 -7.58 -7.83 -7.17
CA LEU A 149 -8.95 -8.35 -7.04
C LEU A 149 -9.60 -8.78 -8.35
N SER A 150 -9.09 -8.33 -9.50
CA SER A 150 -9.68 -8.62 -10.82
C SER A 150 -8.85 -9.62 -11.63
N GLN A 151 -7.58 -9.32 -11.86
CA GLN A 151 -6.72 -10.09 -12.74
C GLN A 151 -5.26 -10.04 -12.33
N LYS A 152 -4.51 -11.06 -12.77
CA LYS A 152 -3.05 -11.10 -12.67
C LYS A 152 -2.43 -10.19 -13.72
N ILE A 153 -1.39 -9.46 -13.32
CA ILE A 153 -0.73 -8.46 -14.18
C ILE A 153 0.76 -8.78 -14.20
N PHE A 154 1.27 -9.15 -15.37
CA PHE A 154 2.65 -9.61 -15.56
C PHE A 154 3.70 -8.67 -14.95
N ILE A 155 3.54 -7.36 -15.13
CA ILE A 155 4.45 -6.34 -14.60
C ILE A 155 4.49 -6.36 -13.07
N ILE A 156 3.32 -6.49 -12.43
CA ILE A 156 3.19 -6.56 -10.97
C ILE A 156 3.80 -7.87 -10.47
N GLU A 157 3.49 -9.00 -11.10
CA GLU A 157 4.05 -10.30 -10.72
C GLU A 157 5.57 -10.35 -10.85
N THR A 158 6.12 -9.69 -11.86
CA THR A 158 7.57 -9.56 -12.02
C THR A 158 8.15 -8.72 -10.87
N LEU A 159 7.50 -7.62 -10.52
CA LEU A 159 7.94 -6.75 -9.43
C LEU A 159 7.89 -7.46 -8.07
N THR A 160 6.81 -8.19 -7.77
CA THR A 160 6.69 -8.95 -6.51
C THR A 160 7.78 -10.03 -6.42
N LYS A 161 8.05 -10.75 -7.51
CA LYS A 161 9.14 -11.74 -7.55
C LYS A 161 10.53 -11.12 -7.33
N LEU A 162 10.86 -10.03 -8.02
CA LEU A 162 12.17 -9.38 -7.88
C LEU A 162 12.42 -8.82 -6.48
N THR A 163 11.38 -8.35 -5.82
CA THR A 163 11.46 -7.73 -4.49
C THR A 163 11.18 -8.71 -3.34
N LYS A 164 10.99 -10.00 -3.64
CA LYS A 164 10.66 -11.07 -2.67
C LYS A 164 9.35 -10.81 -1.90
N GLY A 165 8.39 -10.21 -2.59
CA GLY A 165 7.00 -9.97 -2.20
C GLY A 165 6.08 -11.17 -2.37
N PHE A 166 4.79 -10.89 -2.25
CA PHE A 166 3.69 -11.80 -2.60
C PHE A 166 2.69 -11.12 -3.54
#